data_AF-A0A956YX57-F1
#
_entry.id   AF-A0A956YX57-F1
#
_cell.length_a   1.000
_cell.length_b   1.000
_cell.length_c   1.000
_cell.angle_alpha   90.00
_cell.angle_beta   90.00
_cell.angle_gamma   90.00
#
_symmetry.space_group_name_H-M   'P 1'
#
loop_
_entity.id
_entity.type
_entity.pdbx_description
1 polymer ?
#
loop_
_entity_poly.entity_id
_entity_poly.type
_entity_poly.pdbx_seq_one_letter_code
_entity_poly.pdbx_strand_id
1 'polypeptide(L)'
;MKRWLLLVLVLLCVGGWQSVSAQESPSYRVVGYFASWDIYARGYFVTDIPAEHLTHINYAFVNISEDGECLLGDPWADVEYSYPDDTDADPVRGNFHQLQLLKVAHPQLKVLLAVGGWTWSGRFSDVALTNESRARFATSCVGMMRQYGFDGLDIDWEYPGGGGLETNVSRPEDKHNYTLLLAELRRQLDAQGEADGGAHYLLTIAAPAGASSYRNMELGQIHESLDWINLMAYDFFGGWSGTTGHQAALYTAPGAPAGTISADVAVQAYLAAGVPADKLVLGVPFYGRGWRGTQDQNDGLYQPY
;
A
#
# COMPACT_ATOMS: atom_id res chain seq x y z
N MET A 1 24.38 -89.50 1.87
CA MET A 1 23.31 -88.73 2.54
C MET A 1 23.92 -87.49 3.17
N LYS A 2 23.74 -86.30 2.58
CA LYS A 2 24.00 -85.00 3.23
C LYS A 2 23.36 -83.89 2.38
N ARG A 3 22.74 -82.96 3.10
CA ARG A 3 21.65 -82.07 2.68
C ARG A 3 22.18 -80.84 1.92
N TRP A 4 21.40 -80.38 0.96
CA TRP A 4 21.53 -79.07 0.32
C TRP A 4 20.94 -78.00 1.25
N LEU A 5 21.70 -76.94 1.55
CA LEU A 5 21.17 -75.70 2.10
C LEU A 5 21.10 -74.66 0.97
N LEU A 6 19.89 -74.20 0.66
CA LEU A 6 19.69 -72.96 -0.11
C LEU A 6 19.92 -71.77 0.82
N LEU A 7 20.85 -70.89 0.46
CA LEU A 7 20.93 -69.53 1.00
C LEU A 7 19.96 -68.65 0.19
N VAL A 8 18.98 -68.04 0.87
CA VAL A 8 18.16 -66.95 0.33
C VAL A 8 18.86 -65.64 0.67
N LEU A 9 19.37 -64.92 -0.34
CA LEU A 9 19.83 -63.55 -0.19
C LEU A 9 18.61 -62.63 -0.17
N VAL A 10 18.36 -61.97 0.95
CA VAL A 10 17.40 -60.86 1.05
C VAL A 10 18.16 -59.58 0.70
N LEU A 11 17.94 -59.04 -0.51
CA LEU A 11 18.35 -57.68 -0.84
C LEU A 11 17.40 -56.69 -0.17
N LEU A 12 17.88 -55.99 0.86
CA LEU A 12 17.22 -54.82 1.42
C LEU A 12 17.51 -53.61 0.52
N CYS A 13 16.58 -53.29 -0.38
CA CYS A 13 16.57 -52.00 -1.09
C CYS A 13 16.14 -50.92 -0.10
N VAL A 14 17.10 -50.19 0.49
CA VAL A 14 16.84 -48.96 1.24
C VAL A 14 16.56 -47.86 0.22
N GLY A 15 15.30 -47.73 -0.20
CA GLY A 15 14.84 -46.61 -1.01
C GLY A 15 14.83 -45.35 -0.15
N GLY A 16 15.78 -44.44 -0.39
CA GLY A 16 15.78 -43.12 0.22
C GLY A 16 14.54 -42.35 -0.21
N TRP A 17 13.63 -42.10 0.72
CA TRP A 17 12.57 -41.13 0.54
C TRP A 17 13.19 -39.75 0.63
N GLN A 18 13.54 -39.16 -0.52
CA GLN A 18 13.74 -37.73 -0.59
C GLN A 18 12.35 -37.09 -0.48
N SER A 19 12.07 -36.49 0.67
CA SER A 19 10.96 -35.57 0.83
C SER A 19 11.16 -34.43 -0.17
N VAL A 20 10.37 -34.43 -1.24
CA VAL A 20 10.18 -33.27 -2.09
C VAL A 20 9.54 -32.21 -1.19
N SER A 21 10.34 -31.24 -0.77
CA SER A 21 9.83 -29.99 -0.22
C SER A 21 8.90 -29.41 -1.28
N ALA A 22 7.61 -29.33 -1.00
CA ALA A 22 6.74 -28.46 -1.77
C ALA A 22 7.36 -27.06 -1.68
N GLN A 23 7.83 -26.53 -2.81
CA GLN A 23 8.21 -25.13 -2.90
C GLN A 23 6.89 -24.37 -2.75
N GLU A 24 6.64 -23.81 -1.57
CA GLU A 24 5.51 -22.90 -1.38
C GLU A 24 5.63 -21.84 -2.47
N SER A 25 4.58 -21.72 -3.30
CA SER A 25 4.44 -20.55 -4.17
C SER A 25 4.59 -19.31 -3.28
N PRO A 26 5.39 -18.30 -3.67
CA PRO A 26 5.50 -17.09 -2.86
C PRO A 26 4.09 -16.55 -2.60
N SER A 27 3.75 -16.38 -1.32
CA SER A 27 2.43 -15.87 -0.94
C SER A 27 2.29 -14.46 -1.49
N TYR A 28 1.38 -14.26 -2.44
CA TYR A 28 1.07 -12.95 -2.98
C TYR A 28 0.51 -12.04 -1.89
N ARG A 29 0.80 -10.74 -2.00
CA ARG A 29 0.17 -9.73 -1.15
C ARG A 29 -1.21 -9.38 -1.71
N VAL A 30 -2.22 -9.46 -0.86
CA VAL A 30 -3.55 -8.88 -1.06
C VAL A 30 -3.72 -7.78 -0.03
N VAL A 31 -3.68 -6.53 -0.50
CA VAL A 31 -3.68 -5.31 0.33
C VAL A 31 -5.01 -4.58 0.09
N GLY A 32 -5.82 -4.44 1.14
CA GLY A 32 -7.07 -3.67 1.09
C GLY A 32 -6.91 -2.30 1.74
N TYR A 33 -7.51 -1.26 1.17
CA TYR A 33 -7.68 0.02 1.87
C TYR A 33 -9.01 0.04 2.61
N PHE A 34 -8.97 0.43 3.88
CA PHE A 34 -10.17 0.74 4.67
C PHE A 34 -10.15 2.23 4.98
N ALA A 35 -11.16 2.99 4.53
CA ALA A 35 -11.19 4.41 4.79
C ALA A 35 -11.92 4.72 6.10
N SER A 36 -11.37 5.62 6.91
CA SER A 36 -11.88 6.02 8.22
C SER A 36 -13.34 6.44 8.16
N TRP A 37 -13.71 7.14 7.09
CA TRP A 37 -15.04 7.65 6.86
C TRP A 37 -16.06 6.61 6.36
N ASP A 38 -15.66 5.37 6.12
CA ASP A 38 -16.55 4.30 5.65
C ASP A 38 -17.59 3.90 6.72
N ILE A 39 -17.28 4.11 7.99
CA ILE A 39 -18.19 3.82 9.11
C ILE A 39 -19.42 4.73 9.16
N TYR A 40 -19.40 5.86 8.43
CA TYR A 40 -20.48 6.84 8.42
C TYR A 40 -21.57 6.47 7.40
N ALA A 41 -21.73 7.27 6.35
CA ALA A 41 -22.82 7.13 5.39
C ALA A 41 -22.76 5.83 4.57
N ARG A 42 -21.57 5.22 4.44
CA ARG A 42 -21.41 3.91 3.79
C ARG A 42 -21.82 2.76 4.69
N GLY A 43 -21.81 2.97 6.02
CA GLY A 43 -22.16 1.94 7.00
C GLY A 43 -21.31 0.70 6.88
N TYR A 44 -20.03 0.84 6.50
CA TYR A 44 -19.08 -0.25 6.36
C TYR A 44 -18.03 -0.10 7.45
N PHE A 45 -18.03 -1.04 8.38
CA PHE A 45 -17.24 -0.99 9.61
C PHE A 45 -16.02 -1.90 9.55
N VAL A 46 -15.08 -1.72 10.47
CA VAL A 46 -13.90 -2.62 10.57
C VAL A 46 -14.33 -4.08 10.77
N THR A 47 -15.45 -4.30 11.47
CA THR A 47 -16.04 -5.63 11.70
C THR A 47 -16.61 -6.29 10.44
N ASP A 48 -16.80 -5.53 9.35
CA ASP A 48 -17.30 -6.03 8.07
C ASP A 48 -16.16 -6.43 7.10
N ILE A 49 -14.91 -6.24 7.50
CA ILE A 49 -13.74 -6.56 6.66
C ILE A 49 -13.58 -8.09 6.56
N PRO A 50 -13.58 -8.67 5.34
CA PRO A 50 -13.32 -10.10 5.14
C PRO A 50 -11.82 -10.41 5.24
N ALA A 51 -11.28 -10.28 6.45
CA ALA A 51 -9.84 -10.34 6.74
C ALA A 51 -9.19 -11.69 6.36
N GLU A 52 -9.95 -12.78 6.26
CA GLU A 52 -9.49 -14.07 5.77
C GLU A 52 -9.03 -14.07 4.30
N HIS A 53 -9.40 -13.04 3.54
CA HIS A 53 -8.99 -12.85 2.14
C HIS A 53 -7.86 -11.83 1.97
N LEU A 54 -7.42 -11.20 3.07
CA LEU A 54 -6.43 -10.15 3.05
C LEU A 54 -5.15 -10.59 3.75
N THR A 55 -4.04 -10.08 3.23
CA THR A 55 -2.74 -10.18 3.91
C THR A 55 -2.42 -8.89 4.66
N HIS A 56 -2.86 -7.76 4.12
CA HIS A 56 -2.59 -6.43 4.66
C HIS A 56 -3.82 -5.53 4.55
N ILE A 57 -3.96 -4.61 5.49
CA ILE A 57 -4.90 -3.48 5.43
C ILE A 57 -4.10 -2.19 5.54
N ASN A 58 -4.38 -1.23 4.64
CA ASN A 58 -3.95 0.15 4.81
C ASN A 58 -5.13 0.95 5.37
N TYR A 59 -4.96 1.52 6.56
CA TYR A 59 -5.95 2.42 7.15
C TYR A 59 -5.80 3.82 6.57
N ALA A 60 -6.80 4.25 5.79
CA ALA A 60 -6.83 5.53 5.11
C ALA A 60 -7.72 6.54 5.85
N PHE A 61 -7.26 7.70 6.26
CA PHE A 61 -5.88 8.15 6.32
C PHE A 61 -5.67 8.84 7.66
N VAL A 62 -4.41 8.97 8.04
CA VAL A 62 -3.97 10.03 8.94
C VAL A 62 -3.36 11.18 8.14
N ASN A 63 -3.31 12.35 8.75
CA ASN A 63 -2.89 13.60 8.12
C ASN A 63 -1.52 14.05 8.66
N ILE A 64 -1.04 15.19 8.17
CA ILE A 64 0.16 15.89 8.62
C ILE A 64 -0.28 17.20 9.26
N SER A 65 0.15 17.43 10.50
CA SER A 65 -0.13 18.65 11.26
C SER A 65 0.60 19.87 10.69
N GLU A 66 0.25 21.06 11.17
CA GLU A 66 0.96 22.30 10.87
C GLU A 66 2.45 22.26 11.25
N ASP A 67 2.77 21.55 12.31
CA ASP A 67 4.14 21.39 12.82
C ASP A 67 4.92 20.29 12.08
N GLY A 68 4.31 19.62 11.09
CA GLY A 68 4.94 18.57 10.29
C GLY A 68 4.99 17.21 11.00
N GLU A 69 3.99 16.91 11.82
CA GLU A 69 3.88 15.66 12.58
C GLU A 69 2.67 14.84 12.10
N CYS A 70 2.70 13.51 12.23
CA CYS A 70 1.53 12.67 11.99
C CYS A 70 0.37 13.07 12.91
N LEU A 71 -0.82 13.21 12.34
CA LEU A 71 -2.02 13.72 13.00
C LEU A 71 -3.20 12.79 12.68
N LEU A 72 -3.99 12.41 13.69
CA LEU A 72 -5.24 11.66 13.47
C LEU A 72 -6.11 12.38 12.44
N GLY A 73 -6.62 11.65 11.46
CA GLY A 73 -7.40 12.24 10.37
C GLY A 73 -8.80 12.62 10.86
N ASP A 74 -9.41 11.72 11.64
CA ASP A 74 -10.72 11.90 12.23
C ASP A 74 -10.73 11.24 13.62
N PRO A 75 -10.38 11.98 14.69
CA PRO A 75 -10.29 11.39 16.03
C PRO A 75 -11.54 10.63 16.47
N TRP A 76 -12.73 11.07 16.04
CA TRP A 76 -13.96 10.37 16.36
C TRP A 76 -13.96 8.96 15.78
N ALA A 77 -13.76 8.83 14.47
CA ALA A 77 -13.70 7.51 13.81
C ALA A 77 -12.48 6.70 14.24
N ASP A 78 -11.32 7.36 14.37
CA ASP A 78 -10.03 6.72 14.59
C ASP A 78 -9.97 6.07 15.98
N VAL A 79 -10.36 6.81 17.04
CA VAL A 79 -10.08 6.40 18.43
C VAL A 79 -11.21 6.58 19.44
N GLU A 80 -12.34 7.23 19.10
CA GLU A 80 -13.41 7.54 20.07
C GLU A 80 -14.72 6.76 19.84
N TYR A 81 -15.04 6.42 18.58
CA TYR A 81 -16.28 5.75 18.21
C TYR A 81 -16.41 4.40 18.93
N SER A 82 -17.49 4.24 19.70
CA SER A 82 -17.74 3.02 20.47
C SER A 82 -18.42 1.97 19.59
N TYR A 83 -17.74 0.86 19.36
CA TYR A 83 -18.35 -0.33 18.78
C TYR A 83 -19.21 -1.07 19.83
N PRO A 84 -20.17 -1.91 19.41
CA PRO A 84 -21.11 -2.57 20.33
C PRO A 84 -20.46 -3.42 21.44
N ASP A 85 -19.29 -4.01 21.16
CA ASP A 85 -18.57 -4.88 22.10
C ASP A 85 -17.49 -4.14 22.91
N ASP A 86 -17.32 -2.84 22.71
CA ASP A 86 -16.35 -2.02 23.47
C ASP A 86 -16.86 -1.80 24.91
N THR A 87 -15.92 -1.73 25.85
CA THR A 87 -16.18 -1.46 27.26
C THR A 87 -15.49 -0.17 27.73
N ASP A 88 -15.85 0.31 28.92
CA ASP A 88 -15.16 1.45 29.55
C ASP A 88 -13.74 1.12 30.03
N ALA A 89 -13.34 -0.15 30.02
CA ALA A 89 -12.01 -0.59 30.41
C ALA A 89 -11.01 -0.58 29.23
N ASP A 90 -11.49 -0.45 27.99
CA ASP A 90 -10.63 -0.52 26.81
C ASP A 90 -9.80 0.78 26.65
N PRO A 91 -8.47 0.68 26.46
CA PRO A 91 -7.58 1.83 26.48
C PRO A 91 -7.66 2.70 25.22
N VAL A 92 -8.25 2.19 24.14
CA VAL A 92 -8.47 2.83 22.84
C VAL A 92 -9.83 2.35 22.33
N ARG A 93 -10.57 3.18 21.58
CA ARG A 93 -11.81 2.79 20.88
C ARG A 93 -11.66 3.00 19.37
N GLY A 94 -12.76 3.17 18.66
CA GLY A 94 -12.78 3.52 17.25
C GLY A 94 -12.22 2.41 16.36
N ASN A 95 -11.95 2.80 15.13
CA ASN A 95 -11.41 1.88 14.13
C ASN A 95 -10.07 1.30 14.55
N PHE A 96 -9.24 2.05 15.29
CA PHE A 96 -7.92 1.58 15.72
C PHE A 96 -8.03 0.43 16.70
N HIS A 97 -8.96 0.50 17.66
CA HIS A 97 -9.20 -0.64 18.54
C HIS A 97 -9.70 -1.87 17.76
N GLN A 98 -10.66 -1.68 16.87
CA GLN A 98 -11.22 -2.79 16.11
C GLN A 98 -10.20 -3.45 15.18
N LEU A 99 -9.27 -2.68 14.62
CA LEU A 99 -8.15 -3.24 13.84
C LEU A 99 -7.20 -4.07 14.70
N GLN A 100 -6.96 -3.68 15.96
CA GLN A 100 -6.19 -4.51 16.90
C GLN A 100 -6.91 -5.84 17.19
N LEU A 101 -8.23 -5.81 17.41
CA LEU A 101 -9.03 -7.03 17.60
C LEU A 101 -9.03 -7.91 16.35
N LEU A 102 -9.14 -7.30 15.17
CA LEU A 102 -9.09 -8.01 13.89
C LEU A 102 -7.74 -8.73 13.70
N LYS A 103 -6.63 -8.11 14.10
CA LYS A 103 -5.30 -8.75 14.12
C LYS A 103 -5.21 -9.91 15.12
N VAL A 104 -5.87 -9.82 16.28
CA VAL A 104 -5.94 -10.93 17.24
C VAL A 104 -6.70 -12.12 16.64
N ALA A 105 -7.81 -11.85 15.95
CA ALA A 105 -8.61 -12.87 15.27
C ALA A 105 -7.90 -13.45 14.02
N HIS A 106 -7.07 -12.65 13.34
CA HIS A 106 -6.31 -13.02 12.16
C HIS A 106 -4.81 -12.74 12.35
N PRO A 107 -4.05 -13.60 13.07
CA PRO A 107 -2.66 -13.30 13.46
C PRO A 107 -1.65 -13.10 12.32
N GLN A 108 -2.00 -13.51 11.09
CA GLN A 108 -1.17 -13.28 9.90
C GLN A 108 -1.44 -11.92 9.23
N LEU A 109 -2.56 -11.27 9.55
CA LEU A 109 -2.94 -9.98 9.01
C LEU A 109 -1.99 -8.89 9.52
N LYS A 110 -1.57 -8.02 8.62
CA LYS A 110 -0.81 -6.81 8.94
C LYS A 110 -1.64 -5.57 8.66
N VAL A 111 -1.50 -4.55 9.49
CA VAL A 111 -2.24 -3.29 9.34
C VAL A 111 -1.25 -2.14 9.32
N LEU A 112 -1.25 -1.37 8.24
CA LEU A 112 -0.38 -0.21 8.05
C LEU A 112 -1.19 1.07 8.21
N LEU A 113 -0.55 2.08 8.81
CA LEU A 113 -1.11 3.41 8.95
C LEU A 113 -0.79 4.22 7.68
N ALA A 114 -1.80 4.51 6.86
CA ALA A 114 -1.60 5.28 5.64
C ALA A 114 -1.65 6.78 5.92
N VAL A 115 -0.61 7.51 5.51
CA VAL A 115 -0.46 8.95 5.72
C VAL A 115 -0.68 9.67 4.41
N GLY A 116 -1.58 10.66 4.39
CA GLY A 116 -1.79 11.53 3.23
C GLY A 116 -2.99 11.16 2.37
N GLY A 117 -2.72 10.72 1.15
CA GLY A 117 -3.70 10.57 0.07
C GLY A 117 -3.99 11.89 -0.66
N TRP A 118 -4.91 11.83 -1.62
CA TRP A 118 -5.24 12.94 -2.52
C TRP A 118 -5.45 14.30 -1.82
N THR A 119 -6.22 14.31 -0.72
CA THR A 119 -6.60 15.57 -0.03
C THR A 119 -5.56 16.05 0.98
N TRP A 120 -4.78 15.15 1.57
CA TRP A 120 -3.89 15.47 2.70
C TRP A 120 -2.41 15.42 2.34
N SER A 121 -2.09 15.48 1.05
CA SER A 121 -0.72 15.53 0.55
C SER A 121 -0.06 16.92 0.60
N GLY A 122 -0.79 17.96 1.00
CA GLY A 122 -0.34 19.36 0.86
C GLY A 122 0.91 19.75 1.66
N ARG A 123 1.31 18.97 2.68
CA ARG A 123 2.45 19.25 3.54
C ARG A 123 3.66 18.35 3.31
N PHE A 124 3.56 17.35 2.43
CA PHE A 124 4.68 16.42 2.22
C PHE A 124 5.96 17.12 1.77
N SER A 125 5.85 18.10 0.87
CA SER A 125 7.01 18.86 0.40
C SER A 125 7.74 19.59 1.54
N ASP A 126 7.02 20.06 2.57
CA ASP A 126 7.61 20.74 3.74
C ASP A 126 8.28 19.74 4.70
N VAL A 127 7.61 18.62 5.01
CA VAL A 127 8.20 17.59 5.88
C VAL A 127 9.36 16.85 5.21
N ALA A 128 9.40 16.82 3.88
CA ALA A 128 10.52 16.24 3.13
C ALA A 128 11.72 17.18 3.02
N LEU A 129 11.59 18.49 3.31
CA LEU A 129 12.54 19.53 2.90
C LEU A 129 13.91 19.45 3.58
N THR A 130 13.97 19.33 4.90
CA THR A 130 15.23 19.38 5.67
C THR A 130 15.44 18.10 6.47
N ASN A 131 16.65 17.87 6.97
CA ASN A 131 16.91 16.75 7.87
C ASN A 131 16.03 16.81 9.12
N GLU A 132 15.86 18.02 9.66
CA GLU A 132 15.09 18.26 10.87
C GLU A 132 13.58 18.03 10.64
N SER A 133 13.03 18.50 9.51
CA SER A 133 11.61 18.28 9.21
C SER A 133 11.32 16.80 8.92
N ARG A 134 12.20 16.11 8.18
CA ARG A 134 12.10 14.65 7.95
C ARG A 134 12.14 13.87 9.25
N ALA A 135 13.12 14.17 10.12
CA ALA A 135 13.29 13.48 11.39
C ALA A 135 12.10 13.69 12.33
N ARG A 136 11.53 14.91 12.37
CA ARG A 136 10.32 15.22 13.15
C ARG A 136 9.13 14.41 12.65
N PHE A 137 8.85 14.46 11.35
CA PHE A 137 7.75 13.72 10.75
C PHE A 137 7.90 12.22 11.01
N ALA A 138 9.06 11.64 10.70
CA ALA A 138 9.31 10.22 10.93
C ALA A 138 9.15 9.83 12.40
N THR A 139 9.66 10.63 13.34
CA THR A 139 9.52 10.37 14.78
C THR A 139 8.05 10.31 15.20
N SER A 140 7.27 11.30 14.76
CA SER A 140 5.85 11.38 15.11
C SER A 140 5.03 10.23 14.50
N CYS A 141 5.30 9.84 13.26
CA CYS A 141 4.58 8.75 12.58
C CYS A 141 4.93 7.38 13.17
N VAL A 142 6.21 7.12 13.45
CA VAL A 142 6.64 5.90 14.17
C VAL A 142 6.04 5.86 15.57
N GLY A 143 5.99 7.00 16.27
CA GLY A 143 5.34 7.14 17.57
C GLY A 143 3.86 6.77 17.53
N MET A 144 3.10 7.33 16.58
CA MET A 144 1.68 7.03 16.39
C MET A 144 1.45 5.55 16.00
N MET A 145 2.24 5.03 15.06
CA MET A 145 2.21 3.62 14.65
C MET A 145 2.35 2.69 15.86
N ARG A 146 3.37 2.94 16.70
CA ARG A 146 3.63 2.15 17.90
C ARG A 146 2.53 2.32 18.95
N GLN A 147 2.06 3.55 19.17
CA GLN A 147 1.01 3.85 20.15
C GLN A 147 -0.28 3.06 19.86
N TYR A 148 -0.65 2.93 18.59
CA TYR A 148 -1.90 2.29 18.17
C TYR A 148 -1.73 0.88 17.59
N GLY A 149 -0.53 0.29 17.68
CA GLY A 149 -0.30 -1.13 17.37
C GLY A 149 -0.33 -1.48 15.88
N PHE A 150 -0.01 -0.52 15.01
CA PHE A 150 0.16 -0.75 13.57
C PHE A 150 1.49 -1.49 13.28
N ASP A 151 1.51 -2.27 12.20
CA ASP A 151 2.69 -3.06 11.77
C ASP A 151 3.60 -2.28 10.83
N GLY A 152 3.24 -1.05 10.46
CA GLY A 152 4.02 -0.24 9.54
C GLY A 152 3.33 1.05 9.10
N LEU A 153 3.99 1.73 8.17
CA LEU A 153 3.56 2.99 7.57
C LEU A 153 3.40 2.83 6.06
N ASP A 154 2.34 3.41 5.51
CA ASP A 154 2.13 3.57 4.06
C ASP A 154 2.14 5.06 3.74
N ILE A 155 3.08 5.53 2.90
CA ILE A 155 3.18 6.93 2.53
C ILE A 155 2.49 7.16 1.20
N ASP A 156 1.39 7.90 1.22
CA ASP A 156 0.60 8.25 0.04
C ASP A 156 0.75 9.74 -0.28
N TRP A 157 1.91 10.11 -0.82
CA TRP A 157 2.18 11.48 -1.28
C TRP A 157 1.74 11.63 -2.74
N GLU A 158 0.69 12.42 -2.94
CA GLU A 158 0.11 12.76 -4.24
C GLU A 158 0.33 14.23 -4.63
N TYR A 159 1.41 14.61 -5.34
CA TYR A 159 2.59 13.82 -5.70
C TYR A 159 3.88 14.64 -5.50
N PRO A 160 5.04 13.99 -5.28
CA PRO A 160 6.33 14.68 -5.32
C PRO A 160 6.49 15.51 -6.60
N GLY A 161 6.83 16.79 -6.46
CA GLY A 161 7.05 17.68 -7.60
C GLY A 161 5.77 18.15 -8.33
N GLY A 162 4.59 17.87 -7.78
CA GLY A 162 3.31 18.39 -8.28
C GLY A 162 2.45 17.40 -9.08
N GLY A 163 1.30 17.86 -9.56
CA GLY A 163 0.29 17.05 -10.28
C GLY A 163 -0.90 16.58 -9.43
N GLY A 164 -0.82 16.72 -8.11
CA GLY A 164 -1.95 16.57 -7.19
C GLY A 164 -2.83 17.82 -7.14
N LEU A 165 -3.45 18.09 -5.99
CA LEU A 165 -4.24 19.30 -5.77
C LEU A 165 -3.41 20.57 -5.96
N GLU A 166 -4.00 21.61 -6.57
CA GLU A 166 -3.36 22.91 -6.79
C GLU A 166 -2.90 23.61 -5.50
N THR A 167 -3.55 23.27 -4.38
CA THR A 167 -3.21 23.79 -3.05
C THR A 167 -1.99 23.13 -2.42
N ASN A 168 -1.46 22.06 -3.01
CA ASN A 168 -0.33 21.35 -2.44
C ASN A 168 0.95 22.17 -2.62
N VAL A 169 1.73 22.26 -1.54
CA VAL A 169 3.10 22.76 -1.65
C VAL A 169 3.89 21.74 -2.47
N SER A 170 4.58 22.21 -3.51
CA SER A 170 5.44 21.38 -4.34
C SER A 170 6.73 22.11 -4.67
N ARG A 171 7.81 21.35 -4.80
CA ARG A 171 9.16 21.85 -5.07
C ARG A 171 9.86 20.94 -6.08
N PRO A 172 10.71 21.47 -6.98
CA PRO A 172 11.54 20.62 -7.84
C PRO A 172 12.41 19.62 -7.05
N GLU A 173 12.84 20.00 -5.85
CA GLU A 173 13.65 19.20 -4.94
C GLU A 173 12.89 18.00 -4.35
N ASP A 174 11.55 17.98 -4.41
CA ASP A 174 10.71 16.89 -3.91
C ASP A 174 11.16 15.53 -4.44
N LYS A 175 11.68 15.48 -5.67
CA LYS A 175 12.19 14.25 -6.26
C LYS A 175 13.24 13.56 -5.41
N HIS A 176 14.24 14.32 -4.97
CA HIS A 176 15.32 13.79 -4.13
C HIS A 176 14.93 13.79 -2.66
N ASN A 177 14.19 14.81 -2.21
CA ASN A 177 13.72 14.91 -0.84
C ASN A 177 12.78 13.75 -0.47
N TYR A 178 12.01 13.21 -1.40
CA TYR A 178 11.18 12.04 -1.14
C TYR A 178 12.04 10.80 -0.87
N THR A 179 13.11 10.59 -1.63
CA THR A 179 14.10 9.52 -1.37
C THR A 179 14.69 9.63 0.03
N LEU A 180 15.10 10.84 0.43
CA LEU A 180 15.64 11.10 1.76
C LEU A 180 14.60 10.92 2.87
N LEU A 181 13.35 11.29 2.62
CA LEU A 181 12.24 11.08 3.56
C LEU A 181 11.99 9.59 3.80
N LEU A 182 11.92 8.80 2.74
CA LEU A 182 11.73 7.34 2.83
C LEU A 182 12.91 6.66 3.53
N ALA A 183 14.14 7.10 3.26
CA ALA A 183 15.33 6.60 3.94
C ALA A 183 15.31 6.91 5.46
N GLU A 184 14.87 8.12 5.84
CA GLU A 184 14.76 8.49 7.26
C GLU A 184 13.64 7.71 7.97
N LEU A 185 12.49 7.52 7.32
CA LEU A 185 11.42 6.67 7.84
C LEU A 185 11.91 5.23 8.06
N ARG A 186 12.57 4.63 7.06
CA ARG A 186 13.13 3.28 7.15
C ARG A 186 14.11 3.18 8.32
N ARG A 187 15.04 4.13 8.45
CA ARG A 187 16.03 4.17 9.53
C ARG A 187 15.37 4.20 10.91
N GLN A 188 14.31 5.00 11.08
CA GLN A 188 13.61 5.08 12.37
C GLN A 188 12.75 3.84 12.67
N LEU A 189 12.10 3.28 11.65
CA LEU A 189 11.37 2.02 11.77
C LEU A 189 12.28 0.86 12.15
N ASP A 190 13.50 0.78 11.57
CA ASP A 190 14.51 -0.23 11.91
C ASP A 190 14.98 -0.07 13.35
N ALA A 191 15.31 1.15 13.77
CA ALA A 191 15.71 1.42 15.15
C ALA A 191 14.60 1.07 16.16
N GLN A 192 13.34 1.36 15.82
CA GLN A 192 12.19 0.98 16.65
C GLN A 192 12.01 -0.54 16.67
N GLY A 193 12.17 -1.21 15.54
CA GLY A 193 12.13 -2.66 15.41
C GLY A 193 13.18 -3.37 16.27
N GLU A 194 14.41 -2.88 16.25
CA GLU A 194 15.50 -3.35 17.13
C GLU A 194 15.15 -3.17 18.62
N ALA A 195 14.60 -2.01 18.98
CA ALA A 195 14.16 -1.74 20.36
C ALA A 195 13.02 -2.65 20.82
N ASP A 196 12.15 -3.07 19.89
CA ASP A 196 11.02 -3.97 20.14
C ASP A 196 11.37 -5.46 19.94
N GLY A 197 12.65 -5.81 20.10
CA GLY A 197 13.10 -7.22 20.11
C GLY A 197 13.34 -7.81 18.72
N GLY A 198 13.67 -6.98 17.73
CA GLY A 198 13.94 -7.39 16.35
C GLY A 198 12.68 -7.51 15.49
N ALA A 199 11.62 -6.78 15.84
CA ALA A 199 10.45 -6.66 15.00
C ALA A 199 10.81 -5.96 13.68
N HIS A 200 10.20 -6.39 12.57
CA HIS A 200 10.32 -5.70 11.29
C HIS A 200 9.04 -4.90 11.04
N TYR A 201 9.12 -3.57 11.14
CA TYR A 201 8.01 -2.69 10.79
C TYR A 201 8.03 -2.37 9.30
N LEU A 202 6.88 -2.44 8.67
CA LEU A 202 6.73 -2.30 7.22
C LEU A 202 6.78 -0.82 6.81
N LEU A 203 7.42 -0.53 5.69
CA LEU A 203 7.37 0.77 5.02
C LEU A 203 6.96 0.58 3.56
N THR A 204 5.84 1.18 3.19
CA THR A 204 5.29 1.11 1.83
C THR A 204 4.93 2.50 1.33
N ILE A 205 4.64 2.59 0.03
CA ILE A 205 4.08 3.78 -0.57
C ILE A 205 2.91 3.41 -1.47
N ALA A 206 1.96 4.32 -1.62
CA ALA A 206 1.12 4.38 -2.81
C ALA A 206 1.83 5.22 -3.87
N ALA A 207 1.98 4.69 -5.08
CA ALA A 207 2.76 5.33 -6.14
C ALA A 207 1.95 5.50 -7.43
N PRO A 208 2.17 6.61 -8.16
CA PRO A 208 1.39 6.92 -9.35
C PRO A 208 1.76 6.03 -10.53
N ALA A 209 0.76 5.69 -11.34
CA ALA A 209 0.94 5.01 -12.62
C ALA A 209 1.23 5.97 -13.81
N GLY A 210 0.99 7.27 -13.64
CA GLY A 210 1.18 8.28 -14.69
C GLY A 210 2.61 8.80 -14.78
N ALA A 211 3.15 8.85 -16.00
CA ALA A 211 4.54 9.28 -16.26
C ALA A 211 4.85 10.71 -15.85
N SER A 212 3.86 11.61 -15.88
CA SER A 212 4.02 12.97 -15.38
C SER A 212 4.41 12.99 -13.90
N SER A 213 3.90 12.05 -13.11
CA SER A 213 4.11 12.00 -11.66
C SER A 213 5.31 11.15 -11.29
N TYR A 214 5.41 9.90 -11.77
CA TYR A 214 6.51 9.02 -11.37
C TYR A 214 7.90 9.46 -11.89
N ARG A 215 7.98 10.33 -12.91
CA ARG A 215 9.26 10.93 -13.33
C ARG A 215 9.86 11.88 -12.29
N ASN A 216 9.04 12.38 -11.38
CA ASN A 216 9.46 13.17 -10.22
C ASN A 216 9.86 12.28 -9.03
N MET A 217 10.05 10.98 -9.23
CA MET A 217 10.51 10.05 -8.19
C MET A 217 11.81 9.39 -8.64
N GLU A 218 12.70 9.10 -7.70
CA GLU A 218 13.92 8.32 -7.95
C GLU A 218 13.63 6.82 -7.82
N LEU A 219 12.79 6.28 -8.71
CA LEU A 219 12.25 4.91 -8.60
C LEU A 219 13.31 3.84 -8.30
N GLY A 220 14.48 3.92 -8.95
CA GLY A 220 15.61 2.99 -8.76
C GLY A 220 16.39 3.15 -7.44
N GLN A 221 16.05 4.15 -6.62
CA GLN A 221 16.64 4.36 -5.28
C GLN A 221 15.60 4.16 -4.18
N ILE A 222 14.38 4.71 -4.35
CA ILE A 222 13.37 4.67 -3.29
C ILE A 222 13.00 3.23 -2.88
N HIS A 223 13.04 2.26 -3.80
CA HIS A 223 12.64 0.88 -3.50
C HIS A 223 13.60 0.18 -2.53
N GLU A 224 14.79 0.73 -2.27
CA GLU A 224 15.72 0.17 -1.29
C GLU A 224 15.21 0.35 0.14
N SER A 225 14.51 1.46 0.41
CA SER A 225 13.91 1.78 1.70
C SER A 225 12.56 1.10 1.92
N LEU A 226 11.93 0.57 0.87
CA LEU A 226 10.55 0.10 0.91
C LEU A 226 10.46 -1.41 0.96
N ASP A 227 9.48 -1.92 1.71
CA ASP A 227 9.08 -3.32 1.65
C ASP A 227 8.40 -3.64 0.31
N TRP A 228 7.48 -2.77 -0.12
CA TRP A 228 6.91 -2.79 -1.46
C TRP A 228 6.26 -1.44 -1.84
N ILE A 229 5.79 -1.36 -3.08
CA ILE A 229 5.11 -0.22 -3.69
C ILE A 229 3.71 -0.68 -4.11
N ASN A 230 2.67 0.00 -3.62
CA ASN A 230 1.29 -0.14 -4.08
C ASN A 230 1.10 0.78 -5.31
N LEU A 231 1.11 0.20 -6.52
CA LEU A 231 0.98 0.97 -7.76
C LEU A 231 -0.50 1.31 -7.99
N MET A 232 -0.83 2.61 -7.97
CA MET A 232 -2.19 3.12 -8.21
C MET A 232 -2.56 3.02 -9.69
N ALA A 233 -2.81 1.80 -10.16
CA ALA A 233 -3.11 1.47 -11.55
C ALA A 233 -4.60 1.66 -11.88
N TYR A 234 -5.14 2.79 -11.46
CA TYR A 234 -6.52 3.23 -11.64
C TYR A 234 -6.57 4.75 -11.80
N ASP A 235 -7.75 5.32 -11.99
CA ASP A 235 -7.95 6.75 -12.23
C ASP A 235 -7.20 7.30 -13.46
N PHE A 236 -7.00 6.48 -14.50
CA PHE A 236 -6.41 6.93 -15.77
C PHE A 236 -7.34 7.86 -16.55
N PHE A 237 -8.65 7.66 -16.42
CA PHE A 237 -9.70 8.48 -17.01
C PHE A 237 -10.78 8.78 -15.97
N GLY A 238 -11.28 10.02 -15.97
CA GLY A 238 -12.37 10.45 -15.10
C GLY A 238 -13.05 11.73 -15.60
N GLY A 239 -13.81 12.39 -14.73
CA GLY A 239 -14.51 13.63 -15.09
C GLY A 239 -13.61 14.79 -15.54
N TRP A 240 -12.31 14.70 -15.24
CA TRP A 240 -11.26 15.65 -15.64
C TRP A 240 -10.73 15.41 -17.06
N SER A 241 -11.05 14.28 -17.69
CA SER A 241 -10.56 13.94 -19.02
C SER A 241 -11.33 14.71 -20.11
N GLY A 242 -10.72 14.96 -21.26
CA GLY A 242 -11.44 15.55 -22.41
C GLY A 242 -12.32 14.55 -23.16
N THR A 243 -12.14 13.25 -22.90
CA THR A 243 -12.87 12.15 -23.53
C THR A 243 -13.09 11.04 -22.51
N THR A 244 -14.08 10.18 -22.78
CA THR A 244 -14.30 8.93 -22.04
C THR A 244 -13.12 7.97 -22.21
N GLY A 245 -12.96 7.03 -21.29
CA GLY A 245 -11.92 6.02 -21.38
C GLY A 245 -11.97 4.98 -20.27
N HIS A 246 -11.06 4.02 -20.31
CA HIS A 246 -10.93 3.02 -19.26
C HIS A 246 -10.18 3.60 -18.07
N GLN A 247 -10.83 3.66 -16.90
CA GLN A 247 -10.22 4.22 -15.70
C GLN A 247 -9.08 3.34 -15.13
N ALA A 248 -9.06 2.04 -15.42
CA ALA A 248 -8.05 1.09 -14.95
C ALA A 248 -7.76 0.00 -15.99
N ALA A 249 -7.34 0.40 -17.19
CA ALA A 249 -7.00 -0.54 -18.26
C ALA A 249 -5.75 -1.37 -17.91
N LEU A 250 -5.83 -2.70 -18.03
CA LEU A 250 -4.65 -3.56 -17.90
C LEU A 250 -3.62 -3.27 -18.99
N TYR A 251 -4.09 -3.19 -20.24
CA TYR A 251 -3.29 -2.85 -21.42
C TYR A 251 -3.91 -1.67 -22.16
N THR A 252 -3.07 -0.90 -22.87
CA THR A 252 -3.55 0.19 -23.72
C THR A 252 -4.39 -0.35 -24.88
N ALA A 253 -5.64 0.10 -25.00
CA ALA A 253 -6.57 -0.39 -26.01
C ALA A 253 -6.16 0.04 -27.44
N PRO A 254 -6.46 -0.76 -28.47
CA PRO A 254 -6.30 -0.34 -29.86
C PRO A 254 -7.07 0.96 -30.14
N GLY A 255 -6.44 1.91 -30.84
CA GLY A 255 -7.05 3.21 -31.15
C GLY A 255 -7.08 4.20 -29.99
N ALA A 256 -6.48 3.87 -28.83
CA ALA A 256 -6.34 4.81 -27.73
C ALA A 256 -5.54 6.06 -28.14
N PRO A 257 -5.90 7.25 -27.62
CA PRO A 257 -5.10 8.45 -27.79
C PRO A 257 -3.63 8.22 -27.43
N ALA A 258 -2.72 8.87 -28.14
CA ALA A 258 -1.29 8.76 -27.86
C ALA A 258 -0.99 9.16 -26.40
N GLY A 259 -0.18 8.36 -25.72
CA GLY A 259 0.16 8.59 -24.31
C GLY A 259 -0.88 8.07 -23.31
N THR A 260 -1.90 7.32 -23.75
CA THR A 260 -2.85 6.64 -22.86
C THR A 260 -2.14 5.69 -21.90
N ILE A 261 -2.35 5.91 -20.61
CA ILE A 261 -1.80 5.12 -19.51
C ILE A 261 -2.54 3.78 -19.42
N SER A 262 -1.81 2.72 -19.07
CA SER A 262 -2.35 1.43 -18.65
C SER A 262 -1.49 0.85 -17.52
N ALA A 263 -2.03 -0.14 -16.81
CA ALA A 263 -1.32 -0.84 -15.76
C ALA A 263 0.01 -1.44 -16.26
N ASP A 264 0.00 -2.09 -17.43
CA ASP A 264 1.20 -2.66 -18.04
C ASP A 264 2.28 -1.58 -18.29
N VAL A 265 1.91 -0.45 -18.92
CA VAL A 265 2.86 0.65 -19.18
C VAL A 265 3.51 1.13 -17.88
N ALA A 266 2.73 1.29 -16.82
CA ALA A 266 3.25 1.71 -15.52
C ALA A 266 4.16 0.64 -14.90
N VAL A 267 3.74 -0.62 -14.85
CA VAL A 267 4.56 -1.73 -14.32
C VAL A 267 5.89 -1.83 -15.05
N GLN A 268 5.88 -1.81 -16.39
CA GLN A 268 7.11 -1.85 -17.18
C GLN A 268 8.04 -0.66 -16.89
N ALA A 269 7.50 0.52 -16.64
CA ALA A 269 8.30 1.70 -16.29
C ALA A 269 9.02 1.52 -14.94
N TYR A 270 8.36 0.96 -13.93
CA TYR A 270 8.98 0.71 -12.62
C TYR A 270 10.03 -0.40 -12.70
N LEU A 271 9.74 -1.49 -13.42
CA LEU A 271 10.70 -2.56 -13.67
C LEU A 271 11.94 -2.04 -14.43
N ALA A 272 11.75 -1.22 -15.47
CA ALA A 272 12.83 -0.62 -16.24
C ALA A 272 13.67 0.37 -15.41
N ALA A 273 13.09 0.96 -14.36
CA ALA A 273 13.81 1.80 -13.41
C ALA A 273 14.56 1.00 -12.33
N GLY A 274 14.47 -0.33 -12.32
CA GLY A 274 15.20 -1.22 -11.41
C GLY A 274 14.39 -1.73 -10.22
N VAL A 275 13.10 -1.37 -10.10
CA VAL A 275 12.27 -1.86 -8.99
C VAL A 275 12.08 -3.38 -9.12
N PRO A 276 12.39 -4.18 -8.08
CA PRO A 276 12.14 -5.62 -8.11
C PRO A 276 10.66 -5.95 -8.25
N ALA A 277 10.34 -6.95 -9.07
CA ALA A 277 8.95 -7.33 -9.35
C ALA A 277 8.18 -7.78 -8.10
N ASP A 278 8.86 -8.41 -7.14
CA ASP A 278 8.31 -8.85 -5.85
C ASP A 278 8.03 -7.69 -4.87
N LYS A 279 8.48 -6.48 -5.20
CA LYS A 279 8.16 -5.22 -4.52
C LYS A 279 7.06 -4.41 -5.22
N LEU A 280 6.45 -4.90 -6.30
CA LEU A 280 5.33 -4.23 -6.96
C LEU A 280 4.01 -4.94 -6.65
N VAL A 281 3.07 -4.20 -6.05
CA VAL A 281 1.69 -4.64 -5.81
C VAL A 281 0.78 -3.83 -6.73
N LEU A 282 0.03 -4.52 -7.59
CA LEU A 282 -0.83 -3.86 -8.58
C LEU A 282 -2.16 -3.43 -7.95
N GLY A 283 -2.45 -2.14 -7.96
CA GLY A 283 -3.72 -1.60 -7.49
C GLY A 283 -4.89 -1.96 -8.42
N VAL A 284 -6.04 -2.28 -7.82
CA VAL A 284 -7.28 -2.62 -8.53
C VAL A 284 -8.43 -1.82 -7.92
N PRO A 285 -9.18 -1.02 -8.71
CA PRO A 285 -10.26 -0.21 -8.16
C PRO A 285 -11.52 -1.05 -7.93
N PHE A 286 -12.06 -1.03 -6.72
CA PHE A 286 -13.41 -1.56 -6.42
C PHE A 286 -14.50 -0.50 -6.63
N TYR A 287 -14.33 0.31 -7.68
CA TYR A 287 -15.27 1.34 -8.11
C TYR A 287 -15.12 1.60 -9.61
N GLY A 288 -16.09 2.31 -10.19
CA GLY A 288 -16.07 2.76 -11.58
C GLY A 288 -16.12 4.29 -11.68
N ARG A 289 -15.62 4.82 -12.80
CA ARG A 289 -15.84 6.20 -13.23
C ARG A 289 -16.66 6.19 -14.51
N GLY A 290 -17.54 7.17 -14.66
CA GLY A 290 -18.48 7.21 -15.78
C GLY A 290 -18.90 8.61 -16.17
N TRP A 291 -19.45 8.70 -17.38
CA TRP A 291 -19.85 9.94 -18.04
C TRP A 291 -21.29 9.84 -18.53
N ARG A 292 -21.91 10.99 -18.79
CA ARG A 292 -23.24 11.10 -19.41
C ARG A 292 -23.12 11.95 -20.66
N GLY A 293 -24.01 11.74 -21.64
CA GLY A 293 -24.05 12.57 -22.85
C GLY A 293 -22.97 12.25 -23.88
N THR A 294 -22.29 11.10 -23.75
CA THR A 294 -21.27 10.69 -24.72
C THR A 294 -21.88 10.30 -26.06
N GLN A 295 -21.10 10.45 -27.13
CA GLN A 295 -21.50 10.07 -28.48
C GLN A 295 -21.49 8.55 -28.64
N ASP A 296 -22.45 8.02 -29.41
CA ASP A 296 -22.54 6.60 -29.75
C ASP A 296 -21.60 6.21 -30.91
N GLN A 297 -20.33 6.60 -30.77
CA GLN A 297 -19.25 6.19 -31.67
C GLN A 297 -18.28 5.33 -30.86
N ASN A 298 -17.86 4.18 -31.42
CA ASN A 298 -16.99 3.23 -30.72
C ASN A 298 -17.56 2.83 -29.33
N ASP A 299 -18.89 2.63 -29.25
CA ASP A 299 -19.63 2.33 -28.02
C ASP A 299 -19.36 3.33 -26.87
N GLY A 300 -19.08 4.59 -27.22
CA GLY A 300 -18.76 5.64 -26.27
C GLY A 300 -17.34 5.58 -25.71
N LEU A 301 -16.44 4.74 -26.23
CA LEU A 301 -15.03 4.69 -25.83
C LEU A 301 -14.20 5.74 -26.60
N TYR A 302 -13.43 6.55 -25.88
CA TYR A 302 -12.62 7.66 -26.40
C TYR A 302 -13.43 8.74 -27.13
N GLN A 303 -14.63 9.02 -26.63
CA GLN A 303 -15.54 10.03 -27.16
C GLN A 303 -15.67 11.24 -26.23
N PRO A 304 -15.95 12.45 -26.74
CA PRO A 304 -16.35 13.59 -25.91
C PRO A 304 -17.64 13.33 -25.12
N TYR A 305 -17.86 14.10 -24.06
CA TYR A 305 -19.04 14.01 -23.17
C TYR A 305 -19.40 15.37 -22.55
#